data_AF-A0A2E3XEN5-F1
#
_entry.id   AF-A0A2E3XEN5-F1
#
_cell.length_a   1.000
_cell.length_b   1.000
_cell.length_c   1.000
_cell.angle_alpha   90.00
_cell.angle_beta   90.00
_cell.angle_gamma   90.00
#
_symmetry.space_group_name_H-M   'P 1'
#
loop_
_entity.id
_entity.type
_entity.pdbx_description
1 polymer ?
#
loop_
_entity_poly.entity_id
_entity_poly.type
_entity_poly.pdbx_seq_one_letter_code
_entity_poly.pdbx_strand_id
1 'polypeptide(L)'
;MSVKASDKTKVTPPAVMFSHFGINCDNADKLEDFYTRVLGFCVSDHGLFRDDTDRIIFMTRRPREHHQFVLAAGRPAKYDSTVGETGFTANSLNDLRYAEKILRAEDEANDIICVDHGISWTLYFRDPEGNRCSISVETEHYVPQPAIWPLDLKDTDQEIILQNKERCQSTIGYMTKSNWSLEKKKIYSKENRLTNEGPETGNANPDFERPSSNRKLLHSVKNNMKPPLIAQSHCGFKVKDMDMMIEFYDTILGYAVTDRGIMPEMGDEPKCEYAYLSRDPYEHHQLILISGRDMNAPTSVNQLSLRILSLDELRRMENELECHPAVGKLRNTCHGNSFSIYFPDPEGNIVELAVESVWYVPAPHGAPLDLSWSNQKLLDWAEDHCHNTDGFMMRADWKIQARKELIANGHLEAETTSNNIS
;
A
#
# COMPACT_ATOMS: atom_id res chain seq x y z
N MET A 1 -9.53 -20.16 25.42
CA MET A 1 -10.89 -20.66 25.13
C MET A 1 -11.38 -19.89 23.92
N SER A 2 -11.67 -20.55 22.81
CA SER A 2 -12.15 -19.90 21.58
C SER A 2 -13.54 -19.31 21.84
N VAL A 3 -13.62 -17.98 21.87
CA VAL A 3 -14.89 -17.29 21.70
C VAL A 3 -15.22 -17.47 20.22
N LYS A 4 -16.22 -18.31 19.93
CA LYS A 4 -16.83 -18.31 18.59
C LYS A 4 -17.37 -16.90 18.37
N ALA A 5 -16.79 -16.17 17.42
CA ALA A 5 -17.40 -14.96 16.87
C ALA A 5 -18.86 -15.28 16.56
N SER A 6 -19.79 -14.53 17.15
CA SER A 6 -21.19 -14.72 16.85
C SER A 6 -21.40 -14.41 15.37
N ASP A 7 -22.14 -15.27 14.66
CA ASP A 7 -22.46 -15.19 13.22
C ASP A 7 -23.16 -13.87 12.78
N LYS A 8 -23.35 -12.91 13.69
CA LYS A 8 -24.09 -11.66 13.52
C LYS A 8 -23.20 -10.44 13.20
N THR A 9 -21.88 -10.57 13.18
CA THR A 9 -20.94 -9.46 12.92
C THR A 9 -20.10 -9.67 11.67
N LYS A 10 -20.23 -10.82 10.98
CA LYS A 10 -19.45 -11.08 9.78
C LYS A 10 -20.06 -10.38 8.58
N VAL A 11 -19.29 -9.49 7.97
CA VAL A 11 -19.65 -8.80 6.73
C VAL A 11 -19.37 -9.73 5.55
N THR A 12 -20.13 -9.62 4.46
CA THR A 12 -19.74 -10.30 3.22
C THR A 12 -18.44 -9.66 2.73
N PRO A 13 -17.34 -10.42 2.55
CA PRO A 13 -16.05 -9.85 2.15
C PRO A 13 -16.21 -8.94 0.93
N PRO A 14 -15.81 -7.66 1.01
CA PRO A 14 -15.95 -6.77 -0.11
C PRO A 14 -14.91 -7.08 -1.17
N ALA A 15 -15.27 -6.86 -2.43
CA ALA A 15 -14.36 -6.95 -3.56
C ALA A 15 -13.45 -5.71 -3.56
N VAL A 16 -12.35 -5.77 -2.80
CA VAL A 16 -11.38 -4.67 -2.71
C VAL A 16 -9.96 -5.11 -3.05
N MET A 17 -9.10 -4.13 -3.33
CA MET A 17 -7.69 -4.29 -3.66
C MET A 17 -6.85 -3.25 -2.95
N PHE A 18 -5.61 -3.59 -2.58
CA PHE A 18 -4.66 -2.60 -2.10
C PHE A 18 -4.38 -1.53 -3.18
N SER A 19 -4.54 -0.24 -2.84
CA SER A 19 -4.26 0.88 -3.74
C SER A 19 -3.06 1.68 -3.25
N HIS A 20 -3.16 2.28 -2.07
CA HIS A 20 -2.12 3.16 -1.55
C HIS A 20 -2.09 3.17 -0.02
N PHE A 21 -0.99 3.70 0.52
CA PHE A 21 -0.76 3.81 1.95
C PHE A 21 -0.30 5.22 2.31
N GLY A 22 -0.95 5.81 3.32
CA GLY A 22 -0.59 7.12 3.84
C GLY A 22 -0.06 7.02 5.27
N ILE A 23 0.94 7.85 5.58
CA ILE A 23 1.51 7.92 6.93
C ILE A 23 1.44 9.34 7.49
N ASN A 24 1.20 9.44 8.80
CA ASN A 24 1.38 10.69 9.54
C ASN A 24 2.86 10.80 9.97
N CYS A 25 3.49 11.91 9.67
CA CYS A 25 4.91 12.18 9.91
C CYS A 25 5.11 13.46 10.72
N ASP A 26 6.30 13.59 11.31
CA ASP A 26 6.70 14.76 12.10
C ASP A 26 7.33 15.81 11.18
N ASN A 27 8.20 15.38 10.28
CA ASN A 27 8.92 16.18 9.31
C ASN A 27 8.65 15.70 7.87
N ALA A 28 7.53 16.16 7.32
CA ALA A 28 7.10 15.83 5.97
C ALA A 28 8.13 16.22 4.91
N ASP A 29 8.85 17.34 5.09
CA ASP A 29 9.85 17.85 4.13
C ASP A 29 11.04 16.91 4.02
N LYS A 30 11.50 16.39 5.17
CA LYS A 30 12.61 15.44 5.25
C LYS A 30 12.24 14.11 4.59
N LEU A 31 11.05 13.61 4.86
CA LEU A 31 10.55 12.40 4.21
C LEU A 31 10.32 12.62 2.71
N GLU A 32 9.81 13.78 2.28
CA GLU A 32 9.66 14.12 0.87
C GLU A 32 11.01 14.06 0.14
N ASP A 33 12.04 14.71 0.67
CA ASP A 33 13.39 14.66 0.10
C ASP A 33 13.85 13.21 -0.02
N PHE A 34 13.76 12.42 1.06
CA PHE A 34 14.18 11.03 1.05
C PHE A 34 13.41 10.18 0.02
N TYR A 35 12.08 10.19 0.05
CA TYR A 35 11.28 9.34 -0.84
C TYR A 35 11.41 9.74 -2.31
N THR A 36 11.64 11.02 -2.62
CA THR A 36 11.84 11.50 -4.01
C THR A 36 13.29 11.32 -4.50
N ARG A 37 14.28 11.68 -3.68
CA ARG A 37 15.72 11.67 -4.03
C ARG A 37 16.38 10.31 -3.87
N VAL A 38 15.92 9.49 -2.92
CA VAL A 38 16.52 8.17 -2.64
C VAL A 38 15.70 7.07 -3.30
N LEU A 39 14.38 7.07 -3.08
CA LEU A 39 13.50 6.03 -3.62
C LEU A 39 12.82 6.40 -4.94
N GLY A 40 13.01 7.63 -5.43
CA GLY A 40 12.60 8.03 -6.78
C GLY A 40 11.12 8.31 -6.97
N PHE A 41 10.35 8.52 -5.90
CA PHE A 41 8.98 8.98 -6.05
C PHE A 41 8.90 10.32 -6.78
N CYS A 42 7.85 10.50 -7.58
CA CYS A 42 7.48 11.81 -8.11
C CYS A 42 6.28 12.34 -7.32
N VAL A 43 6.29 13.63 -7.00
CA VAL A 43 5.15 14.27 -6.35
C VAL A 43 4.08 14.55 -7.39
N SER A 44 2.87 14.03 -7.20
CA SER A 44 1.71 14.37 -8.03
C SER A 44 1.09 15.69 -7.58
N ASP A 45 0.93 15.87 -6.27
CA ASP A 45 0.34 17.08 -5.69
C ASP A 45 0.88 17.36 -4.29
N HIS A 46 0.86 18.65 -3.94
CA HIS A 46 1.07 19.16 -2.59
C HIS A 46 -0.23 19.79 -2.07
N GLY A 47 -0.44 19.68 -0.76
CA GLY A 47 -1.58 20.26 -0.09
C GLY A 47 -1.26 20.80 1.29
N LEU A 48 -2.18 21.59 1.82
CA LEU A 48 -2.21 21.99 3.22
C LEU A 48 -3.54 21.56 3.84
N PHE A 49 -3.52 21.27 5.13
CA PHE A 49 -4.71 20.97 5.94
C PHE A 49 -4.53 21.50 7.37
N ARG A 50 -5.60 21.44 8.18
CA ARG A 50 -5.68 22.06 9.54
C ARG A 50 -5.32 23.55 9.49
N ASP A 51 -6.21 24.34 8.89
CA ASP A 51 -6.04 25.80 8.77
C ASP A 51 -4.72 26.21 8.09
N ASP A 52 -4.37 25.47 7.04
CA ASP A 52 -3.18 25.67 6.19
C ASP A 52 -1.83 25.53 6.91
N THR A 53 -1.76 24.82 8.04
CA THR A 53 -0.49 24.62 8.78
C THR A 53 0.23 23.34 8.41
N ASP A 54 -0.51 22.24 8.22
CA ASP A 54 0.06 20.90 8.07
C ASP A 54 0.12 20.53 6.59
N ARG A 55 1.29 20.05 6.13
CA ARG A 55 1.51 19.64 4.73
C ARG A 55 0.99 18.24 4.47
N ILE A 56 0.37 18.02 3.31
CA ILE A 56 0.10 16.70 2.75
C ILE A 56 0.73 16.58 1.37
N ILE A 57 1.38 15.44 1.09
CA ILE A 57 2.20 15.23 -0.11
C ILE A 57 1.78 13.91 -0.73
N PHE A 58 1.35 13.96 -1.99
CA PHE A 58 0.88 12.82 -2.75
C PHE A 58 1.96 12.40 -3.74
N MET A 59 2.37 11.13 -3.72
CA MET A 59 3.50 10.66 -4.52
C MET A 59 3.18 9.37 -5.26
N THR A 60 3.72 9.26 -6.48
CA THR A 60 3.55 8.07 -7.31
C THR A 60 4.81 7.77 -8.13
N ARG A 61 5.00 6.48 -8.40
CA ARG A 61 5.85 5.96 -9.48
C ARG A 61 5.08 5.07 -10.45
N ARG A 62 3.78 4.85 -10.17
CA ARG A 62 2.85 4.03 -10.94
C ARG A 62 1.86 4.93 -11.67
N PRO A 63 1.90 5.03 -13.00
CA PRO A 63 1.04 5.94 -13.75
C PRO A 63 -0.45 5.57 -13.74
N ARG A 64 -0.82 4.41 -13.17
CA ARG A 64 -2.21 4.00 -12.98
C ARG A 64 -2.81 4.50 -11.67
N GLU A 65 -1.99 4.85 -10.70
CA GLU A 65 -2.42 5.33 -9.38
C GLU A 65 -2.06 6.81 -9.27
N HIS A 66 -3.05 7.63 -8.93
CA HIS A 66 -2.81 9.06 -8.70
C HIS A 66 -1.67 9.28 -7.69
N HIS A 67 -1.71 8.51 -6.61
CA HIS A 67 -0.63 8.35 -5.63
C HIS A 67 -0.64 6.92 -5.11
N GLN A 68 0.54 6.42 -4.75
CA GLN A 68 0.71 5.14 -4.06
C GLN A 68 1.12 5.36 -2.60
N PHE A 69 1.76 6.51 -2.33
CA PHE A 69 2.26 6.86 -1.02
C PHE A 69 1.91 8.31 -0.67
N VAL A 70 1.44 8.52 0.55
CA VAL A 70 1.03 9.84 1.06
C VAL A 70 1.78 10.15 2.35
N LEU A 71 2.35 11.35 2.43
CA LEU A 71 2.92 11.90 3.66
C LEU A 71 2.00 12.99 4.18
N ALA A 72 1.49 12.86 5.39
CA ALA A 72 0.71 13.89 6.07
C ALA A 72 1.45 14.36 7.31
N ALA A 73 1.72 15.65 7.45
CA ALA A 73 2.36 16.21 8.64
C ALA A 73 1.45 16.12 9.88
N GLY A 74 2.01 16.33 11.07
CA GLY A 74 1.24 16.49 12.30
C GLY A 74 1.27 15.29 13.25
N ARG A 75 2.15 14.30 13.03
CA ARG A 75 2.55 13.34 14.07
C ARG A 75 3.49 14.06 15.05
N PRO A 76 3.25 14.06 16.38
CA PRO A 76 4.16 14.70 17.31
C PRO A 76 5.50 13.94 17.43
N ALA A 77 6.63 14.65 17.26
CA ALA A 77 8.00 14.13 17.40
C ALA A 77 8.28 13.25 18.63
N LYS A 78 7.59 13.51 19.76
CA LYS A 78 7.81 12.81 21.03
C LYS A 78 7.32 11.36 21.05
N TYR A 79 6.53 10.95 20.06
CA TYR A 79 6.02 9.59 19.93
C TYR A 79 6.71 8.89 18.77
N ASP A 80 7.12 7.65 19.00
CA ASP A 80 7.59 6.79 17.92
C ASP A 80 6.47 6.53 16.91
N SER A 81 6.85 6.28 15.66
CA SER A 81 5.89 5.91 14.63
C SER A 81 5.22 4.56 14.94
N THR A 82 3.92 4.50 14.68
CA THR A 82 3.16 3.24 14.68
C THR A 82 3.22 2.53 13.33
N VAL A 83 3.82 3.12 12.29
CA VAL A 83 4.15 2.42 11.04
C VAL A 83 5.21 1.38 11.37
N GLY A 84 4.91 0.15 11.03
CA GLY A 84 5.78 -0.99 11.28
C GLY A 84 6.67 -1.29 10.09
N GLU A 85 6.14 -1.16 8.86
CA GLU A 85 6.90 -1.35 7.63
C GLU A 85 6.23 -0.69 6.42
N THR A 86 7.01 -0.10 5.51
CA THR A 86 6.58 0.20 4.13
C THR A 86 7.38 -0.67 3.16
N GLY A 87 6.67 -1.51 2.42
CA GLY A 87 7.26 -2.57 1.61
C GLY A 87 7.29 -2.29 0.12
N PHE A 88 8.40 -2.67 -0.50
CA PHE A 88 8.64 -2.56 -1.93
C PHE A 88 9.17 -3.88 -2.51
N THR A 89 8.95 -4.11 -3.80
CA THR A 89 9.55 -5.22 -4.56
C THR A 89 10.55 -4.73 -5.59
N ALA A 90 11.58 -5.53 -5.83
CA ALA A 90 12.54 -5.36 -6.93
C ALA A 90 12.48 -6.58 -7.86
N ASN A 91 12.85 -6.41 -9.13
CA ASN A 91 12.73 -7.47 -10.14
C ASN A 91 13.84 -8.52 -10.08
N SER A 92 14.98 -8.20 -9.46
CA SER A 92 16.16 -9.05 -9.48
C SER A 92 17.10 -8.78 -8.31
N LEU A 93 17.96 -9.76 -7.98
CA LEU A 93 19.05 -9.56 -7.01
C LEU A 93 20.01 -8.44 -7.44
N ASN A 94 20.15 -8.17 -8.74
CA ASN A 94 20.94 -7.04 -9.22
C ASN A 94 20.28 -5.69 -8.89
N ASP A 95 18.95 -5.59 -9.04
CA ASP A 95 18.21 -4.38 -8.64
C ASP A 95 18.23 -4.20 -7.11
N LEU A 96 18.19 -5.30 -6.35
CA LEU A 96 18.32 -5.29 -4.90
C LEU A 96 19.71 -4.80 -4.44
N ARG A 97 20.79 -5.29 -5.06
CA ARG A 97 22.17 -4.78 -4.85
C ARG A 97 22.29 -3.31 -5.23
N TYR A 98 21.61 -2.88 -6.29
CA TYR A 98 21.62 -1.49 -6.70
C TYR A 98 20.91 -0.60 -5.68
N ALA A 99 19.76 -1.04 -5.15
CA ALA A 99 19.07 -0.36 -4.05
C ALA A 99 19.95 -0.29 -2.79
N GLU A 100 20.61 -1.39 -2.41
CA GLU A 100 21.55 -1.40 -1.29
C GLU A 100 22.68 -0.38 -1.48
N LYS A 101 23.26 -0.30 -2.69
CA LYS A 101 24.29 0.70 -3.00
C LYS A 101 23.78 2.13 -2.82
N ILE A 102 22.54 2.42 -3.24
CA ILE A 102 21.94 3.75 -3.07
C ILE A 102 21.76 4.07 -1.60
N LEU A 103 21.16 3.16 -0.85
CA LEU A 103 20.87 3.33 0.58
C LEU A 103 22.15 3.46 1.41
N ARG A 104 23.19 2.68 1.10
CA ARG A 104 24.50 2.78 1.80
C ARG A 104 25.25 4.09 1.52
N ALA A 105 24.86 4.84 0.49
CA ALA A 105 25.40 6.16 0.19
C ALA A 105 24.53 7.29 0.78
N GLU A 106 23.42 6.97 1.46
CA GLU A 106 22.50 7.91 2.05
C GLU A 106 22.73 7.99 3.57
N ASP A 107 23.16 9.14 4.07
CA ASP A 107 23.46 9.33 5.50
C ASP A 107 22.20 9.21 6.39
N GLU A 108 21.02 9.42 5.82
CA GLU A 108 19.75 9.36 6.56
C GLU A 108 19.08 7.98 6.52
N ALA A 109 19.62 7.05 5.72
CA ALA A 109 19.19 5.65 5.71
C ALA A 109 20.00 4.86 6.75
N ASN A 110 19.32 4.27 7.73
CA ASN A 110 19.96 3.55 8.83
C ASN A 110 19.54 2.07 8.87
N ASP A 111 20.19 1.27 9.72
CA ASP A 111 19.84 -0.14 9.97
C ASP A 111 19.70 -0.99 8.68
N ILE A 112 20.68 -0.83 7.78
CA ILE A 112 20.67 -1.49 6.46
C ILE A 112 21.12 -2.94 6.60
N ILE A 113 20.16 -3.87 6.52
CA ILE A 113 20.39 -5.31 6.71
C ILE A 113 19.74 -6.14 5.60
N CYS A 114 20.35 -7.27 5.27
CA CYS A 114 19.88 -8.20 4.24
C CYS A 114 19.49 -9.53 4.89
N VAL A 115 18.33 -10.06 4.50
CA VAL A 115 17.73 -11.26 5.10
C VAL A 115 17.11 -12.13 4.03
N ASP A 116 17.36 -13.43 4.11
CA ASP A 116 16.67 -14.44 3.32
C ASP A 116 15.50 -15.00 4.15
N HIS A 117 14.28 -14.67 3.74
CA HIS A 117 13.04 -15.14 4.36
C HIS A 117 12.55 -16.47 3.77
N GLY A 118 13.31 -17.10 2.88
CA GLY A 118 12.88 -18.25 2.11
C GLY A 118 11.93 -17.86 0.98
N ILE A 119 10.86 -17.12 1.29
CA ILE A 119 9.85 -16.59 0.35
C ILE A 119 10.36 -15.37 -0.44
N SER A 120 11.37 -14.68 0.09
CA SER A 120 11.98 -13.51 -0.54
C SER A 120 13.39 -13.26 0.00
N TRP A 121 14.24 -12.64 -0.82
CA TRP A 121 15.46 -11.98 -0.39
C TRP A 121 15.15 -10.51 -0.13
N THR A 122 15.34 -10.05 1.09
CA THR A 122 14.85 -8.74 1.53
C THR A 122 15.98 -7.88 2.08
N LEU A 123 16.04 -6.64 1.60
CA LEU A 123 16.85 -5.55 2.14
C LEU A 123 15.95 -4.69 3.03
N TYR A 124 16.28 -4.59 4.31
CA TYR A 124 15.65 -3.66 5.25
C TYR A 124 16.52 -2.42 5.46
N PHE A 125 15.86 -1.32 5.78
CA PHE A 125 16.47 -0.05 6.18
C PHE A 125 15.45 0.81 6.93
N ARG A 126 15.92 1.89 7.55
CA ARG A 126 15.10 2.91 8.19
C ARG A 126 15.09 4.17 7.35
N ASP A 127 13.92 4.79 7.24
CA ASP A 127 13.79 6.13 6.68
C ASP A 127 14.29 7.20 7.69
N PRO A 128 14.32 8.49 7.32
CA PRO A 128 14.80 9.55 8.19
C PRO A 128 14.02 9.79 9.49
N GLU A 129 12.85 9.16 9.67
CA GLU A 129 12.04 9.17 10.89
C GLU A 129 12.07 7.84 11.65
N GLY A 130 12.87 6.88 11.20
CA GLY A 130 12.96 5.55 11.82
C GLY A 130 11.85 4.58 11.41
N ASN A 131 11.00 4.93 10.44
CA ASN A 131 10.06 3.96 9.88
C ASN A 131 10.84 2.87 9.15
N ARG A 132 10.45 1.62 9.38
CA ARG A 132 11.07 0.51 8.65
C ARG A 132 10.59 0.51 7.21
N CYS A 133 11.53 0.29 6.29
CA CYS A 133 11.26 0.03 4.89
C CYS A 133 11.88 -1.30 4.48
N SER A 134 11.28 -1.95 3.49
CA SER A 134 11.79 -3.20 2.92
C SER A 134 11.78 -3.16 1.40
N ILE A 135 12.80 -3.73 0.76
CA ILE A 135 12.85 -4.00 -0.67
C ILE A 135 13.10 -5.50 -0.83
N SER A 136 12.17 -6.21 -1.45
CA SER A 136 12.20 -7.67 -1.57
C SER A 136 12.28 -8.13 -3.02
N VAL A 137 13.06 -9.18 -3.26
CA VAL A 137 13.00 -9.99 -4.50
C VAL A 137 12.36 -11.31 -4.12
N GLU A 138 11.24 -11.63 -4.74
CA GLU A 138 10.51 -12.87 -4.46
C GLU A 138 11.28 -14.10 -4.95
N THR A 139 11.09 -15.23 -4.26
CA THR A 139 11.62 -16.53 -4.69
C THR A 139 10.52 -17.43 -5.24
N GLU A 140 10.92 -18.55 -5.84
CA GLU A 140 10.00 -19.61 -6.30
C GLU A 140 9.53 -20.54 -5.16
N HIS A 141 9.81 -20.18 -3.91
CA HIS A 141 9.65 -21.03 -2.75
C HIS A 141 8.65 -20.46 -1.75
N TYR A 142 7.94 -21.37 -1.09
CA TYR A 142 7.18 -21.07 0.12
C TYR A 142 7.76 -21.88 1.29
N VAL A 143 7.99 -21.21 2.41
CA VAL A 143 8.20 -21.80 3.74
C VAL A 143 7.39 -21.02 4.78
N PRO A 144 6.88 -21.68 5.83
CA PRO A 144 6.14 -21.00 6.89
C PRO A 144 6.97 -19.88 7.54
N GLN A 145 6.38 -18.69 7.64
CA GLN A 145 7.02 -17.54 8.29
C GLN A 145 6.80 -17.53 9.81
N PRO A 146 7.77 -16.99 10.59
CA PRO A 146 8.98 -16.31 10.15
C PRO A 146 10.14 -17.26 9.86
N ALA A 147 10.78 -17.11 8.70
CA ALA A 147 12.10 -17.64 8.41
C ALA A 147 13.09 -16.48 8.33
N ILE A 148 14.26 -16.61 8.97
CA ILE A 148 15.35 -15.64 8.88
C ILE A 148 16.63 -16.40 8.69
N TRP A 149 17.23 -16.24 7.52
CA TRP A 149 18.54 -16.77 7.21
C TRP A 149 19.48 -15.65 6.74
N PRO A 150 20.81 -15.84 6.93
CA PRO A 150 21.79 -14.89 6.43
C PRO A 150 21.70 -14.73 4.91
N LEU A 151 21.79 -13.48 4.46
CA LEU A 151 21.88 -13.10 3.06
C LEU A 151 23.06 -12.13 2.90
N ASP A 152 24.11 -12.56 2.19
CA ASP A 152 25.19 -11.68 1.76
C ASP A 152 25.00 -11.34 0.28
N LEU A 153 24.67 -10.08 -0.02
CA LEU A 153 24.49 -9.62 -1.40
C LEU A 153 25.81 -9.53 -2.19
N LYS A 154 26.96 -9.81 -1.57
CA LYS A 154 28.23 -9.97 -2.30
C LYS A 154 28.37 -11.33 -2.96
N ASP A 155 27.62 -12.33 -2.50
CA ASP A 155 27.57 -13.65 -3.13
C ASP A 155 26.99 -13.54 -4.55
N THR A 156 27.35 -14.49 -5.41
CA THR A 156 26.78 -14.58 -6.77
C THR A 156 25.30 -14.97 -6.71
N ASP A 157 24.53 -14.61 -7.74
CA ASP A 157 23.11 -15.03 -7.83
C ASP A 157 22.97 -16.56 -7.72
N GLN A 158 23.90 -17.31 -8.30
CA GLN A 158 23.89 -18.77 -8.23
C GLN A 158 24.05 -19.30 -6.80
N GLU A 159 24.94 -18.70 -6.01
CA GLU A 159 25.15 -19.06 -4.61
C GLU A 159 23.93 -18.70 -3.75
N ILE A 160 23.40 -17.48 -3.87
CA ILE A 160 22.21 -17.02 -3.13
C ILE A 160 21.00 -17.92 -3.44
N ILE A 161 20.75 -18.22 -4.72
CA ILE A 161 19.66 -19.08 -5.16
C ILE A 161 19.84 -20.52 -4.63
N LEU A 162 21.05 -21.06 -4.70
CA LEU A 162 21.33 -22.42 -4.22
C LEU A 162 21.14 -22.53 -2.70
N GLN A 163 21.70 -21.58 -1.93
CA GLN A 163 21.57 -21.56 -0.47
C GLN A 163 20.09 -21.44 -0.05
N ASN A 164 19.34 -20.52 -0.66
CA ASN A 164 17.91 -20.36 -0.40
C ASN A 164 17.15 -21.65 -0.71
N LYS A 165 17.38 -22.26 -1.87
CA LYS A 165 16.74 -23.51 -2.26
C LYS A 165 17.02 -24.65 -1.27
N GLU A 166 18.27 -24.83 -0.85
CA GLU A 166 18.66 -25.88 0.10
C GLU A 166 17.98 -25.68 1.46
N ARG A 167 18.01 -24.45 2.00
CA ARG A 167 17.35 -24.10 3.26
C ARG A 167 15.84 -24.30 3.17
N CYS A 168 15.21 -23.80 2.10
CA CYS A 168 13.79 -23.99 1.83
C CYS A 168 13.42 -25.48 1.79
N GLN A 169 14.11 -26.29 0.99
CA GLN A 169 13.81 -27.72 0.86
C GLN A 169 14.03 -28.52 2.14
N SER A 170 14.88 -28.04 3.05
CA SER A 170 15.09 -28.64 4.37
C SER A 170 14.07 -28.21 5.43
N THR A 171 13.27 -27.18 5.14
CA THR A 171 12.32 -26.59 6.09
C THR A 171 10.98 -27.32 6.07
N ILE A 172 10.47 -27.67 7.25
CA ILE A 172 9.15 -28.28 7.40
C ILE A 172 8.07 -27.31 6.91
N GLY A 173 7.13 -27.80 6.10
CA GLY A 173 6.08 -26.97 5.49
C GLY A 173 6.47 -26.35 4.14
N TYR A 174 7.66 -26.65 3.62
CA TYR A 174 8.08 -26.22 2.29
C TYR A 174 7.14 -26.67 1.17
N MET A 175 6.88 -25.77 0.24
CA MET A 175 6.35 -26.06 -1.09
C MET A 175 6.83 -25.01 -2.11
N THR A 176 6.54 -25.20 -3.40
CA THR A 176 6.80 -24.14 -4.39
C THR A 176 5.82 -22.99 -4.22
N LYS A 177 6.23 -21.76 -4.54
CA LYS A 177 5.33 -20.58 -4.54
C LYS A 177 4.09 -20.82 -5.40
N SER A 178 4.24 -21.49 -6.56
CA SER A 178 3.11 -21.87 -7.41
C SER A 178 2.12 -22.81 -6.71
N ASN A 179 2.58 -23.81 -5.97
CA ASN A 179 1.68 -24.72 -5.26
C ASN A 179 0.96 -24.01 -4.11
N TRP A 180 1.70 -23.20 -3.34
CA TRP A 180 1.13 -22.37 -2.29
C TRP A 180 0.04 -21.44 -2.84
N SER A 181 0.31 -20.79 -3.98
CA SER A 181 -0.65 -19.89 -4.62
C SER A 181 -1.91 -20.61 -5.08
N LEU A 182 -1.76 -21.83 -5.63
CA LEU A 182 -2.91 -22.67 -6.00
C LEU A 182 -3.75 -23.09 -4.78
N GLU A 183 -3.11 -23.36 -3.64
CA GLU A 183 -3.82 -23.66 -2.40
C GLU A 183 -4.57 -22.44 -1.86
N LYS A 184 -3.91 -21.28 -1.78
CA LYS A 184 -4.55 -20.03 -1.34
C LYS A 184 -5.69 -19.63 -2.27
N LYS A 185 -5.55 -19.78 -3.60
CA LYS A 185 -6.62 -19.51 -4.56
C LYS A 185 -7.86 -20.36 -4.30
N LYS A 186 -7.70 -21.65 -3.97
CA LYS A 186 -8.83 -22.53 -3.62
C LYS A 186 -9.51 -22.08 -2.32
N ILE A 187 -8.73 -21.75 -1.29
CA ILE A 187 -9.24 -21.28 0.00
C ILE A 187 -9.98 -19.96 -0.18
N TYR A 188 -9.34 -18.96 -0.79
CA TYR A 188 -9.90 -17.62 -0.98
C TYR A 188 -11.13 -17.65 -1.88
N SER A 189 -11.17 -18.52 -2.90
CA SER A 189 -12.37 -18.71 -3.71
C SER A 189 -13.53 -19.30 -2.91
N LYS A 190 -13.28 -20.32 -2.09
CA LYS A 190 -14.32 -20.94 -1.24
C LYS A 190 -14.86 -19.97 -0.20
N GLU A 191 -14.03 -19.07 0.29
CA GLU A 191 -14.36 -18.07 1.32
C GLU A 191 -14.82 -16.73 0.73
N ASN A 192 -14.99 -16.63 -0.59
CA ASN A 192 -15.44 -15.42 -1.30
C ASN A 192 -14.55 -14.19 -1.07
N ARG A 193 -13.23 -14.37 -0.96
CA ARG A 193 -12.25 -13.29 -0.72
C ARG A 193 -11.62 -12.71 -1.98
N LEU A 194 -11.71 -13.43 -3.09
CA LEU A 194 -11.05 -13.05 -4.34
C LEU A 194 -11.73 -11.84 -4.98
N THR A 195 -10.91 -10.85 -5.32
CA THR A 195 -11.32 -9.71 -6.15
C THR A 195 -10.72 -9.89 -7.53
N ASN A 196 -11.51 -9.69 -8.58
CA ASN A 196 -10.96 -9.45 -9.91
C ASN A 196 -10.61 -7.97 -9.99
N GLU A 197 -9.39 -7.63 -10.41
CA GLU A 197 -8.99 -6.22 -10.50
C GLU A 197 -9.91 -5.41 -11.42
N GLY A 198 -10.57 -6.09 -12.37
CA GLY A 198 -11.35 -5.43 -13.39
C GLY A 198 -10.44 -4.68 -14.37
N PRO A 199 -11.01 -4.07 -15.41
CA PRO A 199 -10.23 -3.23 -16.31
C PRO A 199 -9.71 -1.99 -15.57
N GLU A 200 -8.62 -1.41 -16.06
CA GLU A 200 -8.25 -0.05 -15.67
C GLU A 200 -9.43 0.90 -15.87
N THR A 201 -9.76 1.71 -14.87
CA THR A 201 -10.81 2.72 -15.03
C THR A 201 -10.30 3.93 -15.83
N GLY A 202 -11.21 4.59 -16.53
CA GLY A 202 -10.97 5.80 -17.31
C GLY A 202 -11.73 5.76 -18.63
N ASN A 203 -12.52 6.80 -18.92
CA ASN A 203 -13.17 6.91 -20.22
C ASN A 203 -12.15 7.44 -21.25
N ALA A 204 -11.64 6.54 -22.09
CA ALA A 204 -10.70 6.89 -23.15
C ALA A 204 -11.34 7.72 -24.29
N ASN A 205 -12.67 7.78 -24.37
CA ASN A 205 -13.42 8.50 -25.40
C ASN A 205 -14.50 9.38 -24.73
N PRO A 206 -14.13 10.53 -24.14
CA PRO A 206 -15.13 11.45 -23.59
C PRO A 206 -16.01 12.02 -24.71
N ASP A 207 -17.30 12.23 -24.41
CA ASP A 207 -18.26 12.85 -25.33
C ASP A 207 -18.13 14.39 -25.38
N PHE A 208 -17.04 14.94 -24.82
CA PHE A 208 -16.73 16.37 -24.80
C PHE A 208 -15.29 16.65 -25.25
N GLU A 209 -15.03 17.90 -25.67
CA GLU A 209 -13.73 18.34 -26.14
C GLU A 209 -12.68 18.31 -25.01
N ARG A 210 -11.55 17.64 -25.24
CA ARG A 210 -10.49 17.54 -24.23
C ARG A 210 -9.82 18.90 -24.02
N PRO A 211 -9.71 19.40 -22.79
CA PRO A 211 -8.90 20.58 -22.52
C PRO A 211 -7.44 20.27 -22.89
N SER A 212 -6.83 21.08 -23.76
CA SER A 212 -5.40 20.97 -24.03
C SER A 212 -4.61 21.43 -22.81
N SER A 213 -3.78 20.56 -22.24
CA SER A 213 -2.92 20.93 -21.10
C SER A 213 -1.47 20.54 -21.35
N ASN A 214 -0.58 21.53 -21.31
CA ASN A 214 0.87 21.33 -21.24
C ASN A 214 1.37 21.29 -19.79
N ARG A 215 0.46 21.15 -18.81
CA ARG A 215 0.79 21.14 -17.39
C ARG A 215 1.66 19.94 -17.07
N LYS A 216 2.79 20.14 -16.39
CA LYS A 216 3.55 19.06 -15.76
C LYS A 216 2.72 18.47 -14.61
N LEU A 217 2.45 17.16 -14.64
CA LEU A 217 1.61 16.48 -13.64
C LEU A 217 2.43 15.89 -12.51
N LEU A 218 3.68 15.50 -12.78
CA LEU A 218 4.54 14.81 -11.84
C LEU A 218 5.86 15.57 -11.68
N HIS A 219 6.13 15.97 -10.44
CA HIS A 219 7.33 16.68 -10.06
C HIS A 219 8.40 15.70 -9.60
N SER A 220 9.36 15.45 -10.49
CA SER A 220 10.57 14.67 -10.21
C SER A 220 11.71 15.53 -9.67
N VAL A 221 12.53 14.94 -8.80
CA VAL A 221 13.84 15.47 -8.40
C VAL A 221 14.90 14.95 -9.37
N LYS A 222 15.96 15.72 -9.62
CA LYS A 222 17.12 15.21 -10.37
C LYS A 222 18.07 14.51 -9.40
N ASN A 223 18.12 13.19 -9.46
CA ASN A 223 18.92 12.37 -8.56
C ASN A 223 20.37 12.24 -9.06
N ASN A 224 21.34 12.19 -8.13
CA ASN A 224 22.75 11.95 -8.48
C ASN A 224 23.00 10.51 -8.95
N MET A 225 22.21 9.57 -8.44
CA MET A 225 22.14 8.19 -8.89
C MET A 225 20.74 7.93 -9.46
N LYS A 226 20.63 7.07 -10.47
CA LYS A 226 19.32 6.67 -10.98
C LYS A 226 18.50 6.05 -9.82
N PRO A 227 17.20 6.35 -9.69
CA PRO A 227 16.38 5.70 -8.68
C PRO A 227 16.40 4.17 -8.78
N PRO A 228 16.22 3.46 -7.63
CA PRO A 228 16.10 2.01 -7.65
C PRO A 228 14.83 1.60 -8.42
N LEU A 229 14.90 0.50 -9.15
CA LEU A 229 13.76 -0.05 -9.88
C LEU A 229 12.92 -0.91 -8.93
N ILE A 230 12.04 -0.25 -8.19
CA ILE A 230 11.19 -0.84 -7.15
C ILE A 230 9.73 -0.44 -7.34
N ALA A 231 8.80 -1.25 -6.83
CA ALA A 231 7.36 -0.97 -6.79
C ALA A 231 6.79 -1.20 -5.38
N GLN A 232 5.83 -0.39 -4.95
CA GLN A 232 5.19 -0.59 -3.63
C GLN A 232 4.36 -1.87 -3.63
N SER A 233 4.52 -2.68 -2.58
CA SER A 233 3.95 -4.03 -2.50
C SER A 233 3.06 -4.26 -1.28
N HIS A 234 3.48 -3.79 -0.11
CA HIS A 234 2.74 -4.02 1.14
C HIS A 234 2.95 -2.88 2.14
N CYS A 235 2.15 -2.91 3.21
CA CYS A 235 2.34 -2.06 4.37
C CYS A 235 2.22 -2.87 5.65
N GLY A 236 2.81 -2.36 6.72
CA GLY A 236 2.69 -2.93 8.05
C GLY A 236 2.59 -1.85 9.11
N PHE A 237 1.84 -2.14 10.17
CA PHE A 237 1.70 -1.24 11.30
C PHE A 237 1.63 -1.99 12.61
N LYS A 238 2.05 -1.29 13.67
CA LYS A 238 2.06 -1.82 15.02
C LYS A 238 0.64 -1.90 15.55
N VAL A 239 0.34 -3.00 16.23
CA VAL A 239 -0.92 -3.25 16.93
C VAL A 239 -0.70 -3.58 18.40
N LYS A 240 -1.70 -3.29 19.24
CA LYS A 240 -1.70 -3.61 20.66
C LYS A 240 -2.33 -4.98 20.91
N ASP A 241 -3.46 -5.25 20.28
CA ASP A 241 -4.20 -6.51 20.37
C ASP A 241 -4.19 -7.22 19.01
N MET A 242 -3.27 -8.19 18.86
CA MET A 242 -3.07 -8.91 17.61
C MET A 242 -4.34 -9.67 17.18
N ASP A 243 -5.03 -10.33 18.11
CA ASP A 243 -6.16 -11.18 17.77
C ASP A 243 -7.38 -10.35 17.35
N MET A 244 -7.66 -9.24 18.06
CA MET A 244 -8.73 -8.30 17.69
C MET A 244 -8.48 -7.71 16.30
N MET A 245 -7.24 -7.32 16.01
CA MET A 245 -6.89 -6.71 14.74
C MET A 245 -6.94 -7.72 13.58
N ILE A 246 -6.46 -8.95 13.78
CA ILE A 246 -6.64 -10.04 12.79
C ILE A 246 -8.12 -10.27 12.52
N GLU A 247 -8.95 -10.37 13.57
CA GLU A 247 -10.40 -10.60 13.41
C GLU A 247 -11.06 -9.45 12.65
N PHE A 248 -10.68 -8.20 12.92
CA PHE A 248 -11.21 -7.04 12.20
C PHE A 248 -10.88 -7.09 10.70
N TYR A 249 -9.60 -7.25 10.34
CA TYR A 249 -9.19 -7.28 8.93
C TYR A 249 -9.72 -8.51 8.18
N ASP A 250 -9.91 -9.62 8.88
CA ASP A 250 -10.58 -10.82 8.33
C ASP A 250 -12.06 -10.60 8.06
N THR A 251 -12.80 -10.14 9.07
CA THR A 251 -14.26 -10.07 9.02
C THR A 251 -14.80 -8.90 8.23
N ILE A 252 -14.10 -7.75 8.23
CA ILE A 252 -14.53 -6.52 7.55
C ILE A 252 -14.00 -6.47 6.12
N LEU A 253 -12.72 -6.79 5.92
CA LEU A 253 -12.02 -6.56 4.66
C LEU A 253 -11.70 -7.86 3.90
N GLY A 254 -11.94 -9.03 4.50
CA GLY A 254 -11.72 -10.30 3.85
C GLY A 254 -10.25 -10.72 3.76
N TYR A 255 -9.35 -10.10 4.51
CA TYR A 255 -7.96 -10.55 4.59
C TYR A 255 -7.85 -11.90 5.31
N ALA A 256 -7.04 -12.81 4.78
CA ALA A 256 -6.75 -14.07 5.43
C ALA A 256 -5.32 -14.07 5.97
N VAL A 257 -5.13 -14.62 7.17
CA VAL A 257 -3.80 -14.86 7.70
C VAL A 257 -3.08 -15.87 6.80
N THR A 258 -1.94 -15.48 6.25
CA THR A 258 -1.08 -16.35 5.44
C THR A 258 -0.09 -17.09 6.32
N ASP A 259 0.54 -16.38 7.26
CA ASP A 259 1.41 -16.89 8.32
C ASP A 259 1.36 -15.99 9.57
N ARG A 260 1.78 -16.53 10.71
CA ARG A 260 1.88 -15.79 11.99
C ARG A 260 2.97 -16.42 12.85
N GLY A 261 3.76 -15.59 13.52
CA GLY A 261 4.76 -16.09 14.44
C GLY A 261 5.55 -14.99 15.13
N ILE A 262 6.60 -15.37 15.85
CA ILE A 262 7.46 -14.44 16.56
C ILE A 262 8.73 -14.24 15.74
N MET A 263 8.89 -13.04 15.20
CA MET A 263 10.13 -12.64 14.55
C MET A 263 11.19 -12.40 15.63
N PRO A 264 12.38 -13.05 15.58
CA PRO A 264 13.51 -12.67 16.42
C PRO A 264 13.98 -11.24 16.13
N GLU A 265 14.85 -10.74 17.00
CA GLU A 265 15.49 -9.44 16.81
C GLU A 265 16.26 -9.41 15.48
N MET A 266 16.12 -8.30 14.76
CA MET A 266 16.65 -8.16 13.42
C MET A 266 16.97 -6.69 13.12
N GLY A 267 18.27 -6.37 13.07
CA GLY A 267 18.70 -4.98 13.08
C GLY A 267 18.30 -4.31 14.39
N ASP A 268 17.74 -3.11 14.28
CA ASP A 268 17.19 -2.36 15.41
C ASP A 268 15.74 -2.78 15.76
N GLU A 269 15.12 -3.67 14.96
CA GLU A 269 13.76 -4.16 15.26
C GLU A 269 13.82 -5.22 16.38
N PRO A 270 13.12 -5.01 17.51
CA PRO A 270 13.12 -5.97 18.60
C PRO A 270 12.35 -7.23 18.23
N LYS A 271 12.60 -8.32 18.97
CA LYS A 271 11.78 -9.52 18.90
C LYS A 271 10.31 -9.19 19.19
N CYS A 272 9.43 -9.41 18.21
CA CYS A 272 8.00 -9.17 18.34
C CYS A 272 7.17 -10.13 17.48
N GLU A 273 5.85 -10.08 17.65
CA GLU A 273 4.92 -10.95 16.96
C GLU A 273 4.49 -10.31 15.63
N TYR A 274 4.46 -11.11 14.57
CA TYR A 274 4.00 -10.73 13.24
C TYR A 274 2.81 -11.59 12.85
N ALA A 275 1.81 -10.97 12.22
CA ALA A 275 0.80 -11.66 11.44
C ALA A 275 0.80 -11.10 10.02
N TYR A 276 0.94 -12.00 9.05
CA TYR A 276 0.93 -11.71 7.62
C TYR A 276 -0.47 -11.95 7.09
N LEU A 277 -1.02 -10.96 6.39
CA LEU A 277 -2.38 -11.00 5.88
C LEU A 277 -2.40 -10.72 4.38
N SER A 278 -3.13 -11.54 3.65
CA SER A 278 -3.36 -11.38 2.22
C SER A 278 -4.77 -11.77 1.82
N ARG A 279 -5.25 -11.15 0.75
CA ARG A 279 -6.44 -11.57 0.02
C ARG A 279 -6.13 -11.89 -1.45
N ASP A 280 -4.88 -11.70 -1.85
CA ASP A 280 -4.36 -12.08 -3.15
C ASP A 280 -3.63 -13.42 -3.03
N PRO A 281 -4.06 -14.47 -3.75
CA PRO A 281 -3.44 -15.78 -3.65
C PRO A 281 -2.01 -15.83 -4.23
N TYR A 282 -1.54 -14.78 -4.91
CA TYR A 282 -0.20 -14.69 -5.49
C TYR A 282 0.77 -13.89 -4.61
N GLU A 283 0.25 -13.15 -3.63
CA GLU A 283 1.02 -12.34 -2.69
C GLU A 283 1.00 -12.97 -1.30
N HIS A 284 2.18 -13.21 -0.72
CA HIS A 284 2.27 -13.73 0.65
C HIS A 284 1.59 -12.80 1.65
N HIS A 285 1.70 -11.49 1.45
CA HIS A 285 1.09 -10.48 2.30
C HIS A 285 0.96 -9.17 1.55
N GLN A 286 -0.14 -8.48 1.81
CA GLN A 286 -0.30 -7.07 1.46
C GLN A 286 -0.36 -6.20 2.74
N LEU A 287 -0.67 -6.84 3.86
CA LEU A 287 -0.75 -6.23 5.19
C LEU A 287 0.05 -7.05 6.21
N ILE A 288 0.82 -6.37 7.05
CA ILE A 288 1.52 -6.96 8.20
C ILE A 288 1.04 -6.29 9.49
N LEU A 289 0.57 -7.08 10.45
CA LEU A 289 0.31 -6.60 11.81
C LEU A 289 1.50 -6.98 12.68
N ILE A 290 2.04 -6.01 13.42
CA ILE A 290 3.27 -6.15 14.21
C ILE A 290 2.93 -5.83 15.66
N SER A 291 3.25 -6.68 16.64
CA SER A 291 2.92 -6.35 18.03
C SER A 291 3.81 -5.23 18.59
N GLY A 292 3.31 -4.54 19.63
CA GLY A 292 4.10 -3.54 20.36
C GLY A 292 3.66 -2.10 20.14
N ARG A 293 2.42 -1.85 19.73
CA ARG A 293 1.88 -0.49 19.65
C ARG A 293 1.79 0.17 21.02
N ASP A 294 2.31 1.40 21.12
CA ASP A 294 1.99 2.31 22.22
C ASP A 294 0.64 2.99 21.96
N MET A 295 -0.36 2.70 22.80
CA MET A 295 -1.71 3.28 22.67
C MET A 295 -1.79 4.74 23.16
N ASN A 296 -0.73 5.27 23.77
CA ASN A 296 -0.65 6.70 24.08
C ASN A 296 -0.18 7.54 22.89
N ALA A 297 0.45 6.91 21.89
CA ALA A 297 0.85 7.54 20.65
C ALA A 297 -0.36 7.64 19.70
N PRO A 298 -0.55 8.79 19.00
CA PRO A 298 -1.52 8.84 17.92
C PRO A 298 -1.09 7.88 16.79
N THR A 299 -2.06 7.38 16.02
CA THR A 299 -1.72 6.54 14.87
C THR A 299 -0.85 7.31 13.88
N SER A 300 0.19 6.64 13.40
CA SER A 300 1.02 7.07 12.27
C SER A 300 0.51 6.51 10.94
N VAL A 301 -0.53 5.67 10.95
CA VAL A 301 -1.26 5.29 9.74
C VAL A 301 -2.26 6.40 9.43
N ASN A 302 -1.96 7.20 8.40
CA ASN A 302 -2.90 8.21 7.93
C ASN A 302 -4.09 7.54 7.23
N GLN A 303 -3.81 6.57 6.36
CA GLN A 303 -4.82 5.73 5.71
C GLN A 303 -4.22 4.46 5.10
N LEU A 304 -4.91 3.33 5.27
CA LEU A 304 -4.80 2.13 4.43
C LEU A 304 -5.91 2.20 3.39
N SER A 305 -5.57 2.43 2.12
CA SER A 305 -6.56 2.70 1.09
C SER A 305 -6.72 1.54 0.13
N LEU A 306 -7.97 1.12 -0.02
CA LEU A 306 -8.37 -0.03 -0.82
C LEU A 306 -9.34 0.40 -1.92
N ARG A 307 -9.06 0.01 -3.17
CA ARG A 307 -9.99 0.23 -4.28
C ARG A 307 -11.17 -0.71 -4.15
N ILE A 308 -12.39 -0.19 -4.20
CA ILE A 308 -13.64 -0.95 -4.26
C ILE A 308 -14.28 -0.80 -5.65
N LEU A 309 -14.87 -1.87 -6.18
CA LEU A 309 -15.15 -1.97 -7.61
C LEU A 309 -16.34 -1.13 -8.12
N SER A 310 -17.28 -0.76 -7.26
CA SER A 310 -18.48 -0.04 -7.68
C SER A 310 -19.07 0.83 -6.58
N LEU A 311 -19.85 1.83 -7.00
CA LEU A 311 -20.64 2.65 -6.07
C LEU A 311 -21.67 1.82 -5.30
N ASP A 312 -22.18 0.73 -5.90
CA ASP A 312 -23.15 -0.15 -5.23
C ASP A 312 -22.47 -0.96 -4.11
N GLU A 313 -21.25 -1.46 -4.35
CA GLU A 313 -20.44 -2.11 -3.32
C GLU A 313 -19.98 -1.12 -2.24
N LEU A 314 -19.65 0.12 -2.61
CA LEU A 314 -19.32 1.19 -1.66
C LEU A 314 -20.51 1.50 -0.74
N ARG A 315 -21.73 1.63 -1.30
CA ARG A 315 -22.98 1.80 -0.52
C ARG A 315 -23.27 0.60 0.37
N ARG A 316 -23.06 -0.62 -0.12
CA ARG A 316 -23.24 -1.83 0.71
C ARG A 316 -22.32 -1.75 1.92
N MET A 317 -21.04 -1.46 1.70
CA MET A 317 -20.06 -1.34 2.77
C MET A 317 -20.37 -0.20 3.73
N GLU A 318 -20.80 0.97 3.25
CA GLU A 318 -21.27 2.07 4.12
C GLU A 318 -22.35 1.57 5.10
N ASN A 319 -23.42 0.96 4.59
CA ASN A 319 -24.52 0.46 5.43
C ASN A 319 -24.08 -0.61 6.43
N GLU A 320 -23.24 -1.55 6.01
CA GLU A 320 -22.75 -2.62 6.87
C GLU A 320 -21.80 -2.10 7.96
N LEU A 321 -20.92 -1.14 7.62
CA LEU A 321 -19.95 -0.54 8.53
C LEU A 321 -20.61 0.40 9.55
N GLU A 322 -21.60 1.21 9.15
CA GLU A 322 -22.36 2.09 10.06
C GLU A 322 -23.03 1.31 11.20
N CYS A 323 -23.44 0.06 10.92
CA CYS A 323 -24.08 -0.81 11.89
C CYS A 323 -23.09 -1.68 12.69
N HIS A 324 -21.80 -1.65 12.35
CA HIS A 324 -20.82 -2.58 12.90
C HIS A 324 -20.24 -2.08 14.23
N PRO A 325 -20.30 -2.87 15.32
CA PRO A 325 -19.94 -2.40 16.67
C PRO A 325 -18.44 -2.11 16.85
N ALA A 326 -17.58 -2.67 16.00
CA ALA A 326 -16.13 -2.45 16.03
C ALA A 326 -15.67 -1.29 15.14
N VAL A 327 -16.58 -0.65 14.40
CA VAL A 327 -16.25 0.42 13.45
C VAL A 327 -16.67 1.76 14.06
N GLY A 328 -15.75 2.72 14.05
CA GLY A 328 -16.03 4.08 14.51
C GLY A 328 -16.80 4.90 13.48
N LYS A 329 -16.86 6.22 13.70
CA LYS A 329 -17.60 7.14 12.80
C LYS A 329 -17.03 7.10 11.38
N LEU A 330 -17.91 6.92 10.39
CA LEU A 330 -17.58 7.03 8.98
C LEU A 330 -17.44 8.50 8.56
N ARG A 331 -16.59 8.73 7.54
CA ARG A 331 -16.52 9.98 6.79
C ARG A 331 -16.59 9.67 5.30
N ASN A 332 -17.53 10.29 4.62
CA ASN A 332 -17.66 10.17 3.17
C ASN A 332 -17.07 11.39 2.49
N THR A 333 -16.32 11.19 1.42
CA THR A 333 -15.70 12.30 0.69
C THR A 333 -15.60 11.97 -0.80
N CYS A 334 -15.99 12.94 -1.63
CA CYS A 334 -15.69 12.93 -3.04
C CYS A 334 -14.39 13.69 -3.24
N HIS A 335 -13.34 13.02 -3.71
CA HIS A 335 -12.06 13.63 -4.03
C HIS A 335 -12.02 14.16 -5.47
N GLY A 336 -13.15 14.11 -6.18
CA GLY A 336 -13.26 14.32 -7.63
C GLY A 336 -12.65 13.16 -8.42
N ASN A 337 -11.44 12.77 -8.04
CA ASN A 337 -10.75 11.58 -8.52
C ASN A 337 -11.32 10.27 -7.91
N SER A 338 -11.95 10.29 -6.75
CA SER A 338 -12.58 9.10 -6.18
C SER A 338 -13.82 9.43 -5.35
N PHE A 339 -14.63 8.41 -5.11
CA PHE A 339 -15.69 8.40 -4.11
C PHE A 339 -15.25 7.50 -2.96
N SER A 340 -15.01 8.08 -1.80
CA SER A 340 -14.35 7.39 -0.69
C SER A 340 -15.21 7.39 0.57
N ILE A 341 -15.18 6.27 1.29
CA ILE A 341 -15.58 6.19 2.70
C ILE A 341 -14.35 5.90 3.56
N TYR A 342 -14.24 6.59 4.68
CA TYR A 342 -13.16 6.45 5.65
C TYR A 342 -13.74 5.98 6.98
N PHE A 343 -13.08 5.03 7.63
CA PHE A 343 -13.46 4.55 8.95
C PHE A 343 -12.23 4.08 9.75
N PRO A 344 -12.24 4.23 11.08
CA PRO A 344 -11.17 3.72 11.91
C PRO A 344 -11.33 2.20 12.13
N ASP A 345 -10.20 1.50 12.17
CA ASP A 345 -10.10 0.18 12.79
C ASP A 345 -10.19 0.27 14.33
N PRO A 346 -10.25 -0.86 15.07
CA PRO A 346 -10.43 -0.85 16.52
C PRO A 346 -9.33 -0.14 17.31
N GLU A 347 -8.16 0.08 16.71
CA GLU A 347 -7.06 0.82 17.31
C GLU A 347 -6.86 2.22 16.68
N GLY A 348 -7.80 2.67 15.86
CA GLY A 348 -7.85 4.02 15.31
C GLY A 348 -6.96 4.25 14.09
N ASN A 349 -6.39 3.22 13.45
CA ASN A 349 -5.82 3.40 12.11
C ASN A 349 -6.96 3.60 11.12
N ILE A 350 -6.78 4.49 10.14
CA ILE A 350 -7.85 4.76 9.18
C ILE A 350 -7.77 3.81 8.00
N VAL A 351 -8.91 3.23 7.64
CA VAL A 351 -9.12 2.50 6.40
C VAL A 351 -9.93 3.39 5.45
N GLU A 352 -9.56 3.40 4.18
CA GLU A 352 -10.31 4.03 3.10
C GLU A 352 -10.78 2.96 2.11
N LEU A 353 -12.07 3.00 1.74
CA LEU A 353 -12.57 2.30 0.57
C LEU A 353 -12.93 3.32 -0.50
N ALA A 354 -12.34 3.21 -1.67
CA ALA A 354 -12.45 4.22 -2.72
C ALA A 354 -12.86 3.61 -4.07
N VAL A 355 -13.90 4.18 -4.68
CA VAL A 355 -14.24 3.93 -6.09
C VAL A 355 -13.55 4.99 -6.94
N GLU A 356 -12.72 4.56 -7.90
CA GLU A 356 -12.16 5.47 -8.90
C GLU A 356 -13.28 6.09 -9.75
N SER A 357 -13.31 7.42 -9.89
CA SER A 357 -14.10 8.10 -10.91
C SER A 357 -13.45 8.03 -12.32
N VAL A 358 -14.07 8.62 -13.34
CA VAL A 358 -13.42 8.78 -14.68
C VAL A 358 -12.68 10.11 -14.83
N TRP A 359 -12.75 10.96 -13.81
CA TRP A 359 -12.23 12.32 -13.82
C TRP A 359 -10.94 12.41 -13.00
N TYR A 360 -10.15 13.43 -13.29
CA TYR A 360 -9.02 13.84 -12.48
C TYR A 360 -9.19 15.31 -12.13
N VAL A 361 -8.96 15.61 -10.86
CA VAL A 361 -8.71 16.96 -10.34
C VAL A 361 -7.49 16.89 -9.43
N PRO A 362 -6.72 17.99 -9.30
CA PRO A 362 -5.55 18.04 -8.41
C PRO A 362 -5.93 17.80 -6.95
N ALA A 363 -5.10 17.08 -6.21
CA ALA A 363 -5.22 16.95 -4.76
C ALA A 363 -4.51 18.13 -4.04
N PRO A 364 -4.82 18.38 -2.76
CA PRO A 364 -5.93 17.82 -2.00
C PRO A 364 -7.25 18.40 -2.50
N HIS A 365 -8.24 17.52 -2.65
CA HIS A 365 -9.59 17.90 -3.00
C HIS A 365 -10.56 17.09 -2.15
N GLY A 366 -11.59 17.72 -1.62
CA GLY A 366 -12.59 17.03 -0.81
C GLY A 366 -13.92 17.78 -0.83
N ALA A 367 -14.93 17.14 -1.38
CA ALA A 367 -16.32 17.60 -1.34
C ALA A 367 -17.18 16.59 -0.56
N PRO A 368 -18.28 17.04 0.09
CA PRO A 368 -19.23 16.14 0.72
C PRO A 368 -19.76 15.08 -0.27
N LEU A 369 -19.84 13.84 0.17
CA LEU A 369 -20.36 12.72 -0.62
C LEU A 369 -21.62 12.17 0.04
N ASP A 370 -22.73 12.21 -0.69
CA ASP A 370 -24.01 11.63 -0.28
C ASP A 370 -24.29 10.35 -1.08
N LEU A 371 -24.01 9.21 -0.46
CA LEU A 371 -24.21 7.89 -1.04
C LEU A 371 -25.68 7.46 -1.07
N SER A 372 -26.61 8.22 -0.49
CA SER A 372 -28.06 7.96 -0.62
C SER A 372 -28.62 8.27 -2.02
N TRP A 373 -27.87 9.02 -2.83
CA TRP A 373 -28.28 9.37 -4.20
C TRP A 373 -28.20 8.17 -5.14
N SER A 374 -29.02 8.19 -6.20
CA SER A 374 -28.88 7.26 -7.31
C SER A 374 -27.52 7.45 -8.01
N ASN A 375 -27.02 6.39 -8.67
CA ASN A 375 -25.78 6.46 -9.44
C ASN A 375 -25.78 7.60 -10.45
N GLN A 376 -26.87 7.77 -11.21
CA GLN A 376 -26.98 8.85 -12.18
C GLN A 376 -26.81 10.23 -11.52
N LYS A 377 -27.59 10.51 -10.47
CA LYS A 377 -27.53 11.81 -9.78
C LYS A 377 -26.15 12.09 -9.19
N LEU A 378 -25.51 11.08 -8.60
CA LEU A 378 -24.18 11.22 -8.01
C LEU A 378 -23.12 11.49 -9.08
N LEU A 379 -23.18 10.77 -10.20
CA LEU A 379 -22.24 10.94 -11.30
C LEU A 379 -22.42 12.29 -12.01
N ASP A 380 -23.67 12.72 -12.27
CA ASP A 380 -23.96 14.03 -12.87
C ASP A 380 -23.41 15.17 -11.98
N TRP A 381 -23.67 15.10 -10.67
CA TRP A 381 -23.14 16.08 -9.74
C TRP A 381 -21.60 16.07 -9.67
N ALA A 382 -20.99 14.89 -9.66
CA ALA A 382 -19.54 14.75 -9.58
C ALA A 382 -18.86 15.25 -10.85
N GLU A 383 -19.45 15.01 -12.02
CA GLU A 383 -19.00 15.55 -13.29
C GLU A 383 -19.02 17.07 -13.28
N ASP A 384 -20.17 17.67 -12.97
CA ASP A 384 -20.31 19.13 -12.87
C ASP A 384 -19.30 19.73 -11.87
N HIS A 385 -19.15 19.11 -10.71
CA HIS A 385 -18.21 19.53 -9.68
C HIS A 385 -16.76 19.46 -10.15
N CYS A 386 -16.37 18.37 -10.83
CA CYS A 386 -15.03 18.21 -11.39
C CYS A 386 -14.76 19.21 -12.52
N HIS A 387 -15.72 19.43 -13.42
CA HIS A 387 -15.60 20.41 -14.51
C HIS A 387 -15.37 21.84 -14.02
N ASN A 388 -15.92 22.19 -12.86
CA ASN A 388 -15.74 23.50 -12.23
C ASN A 388 -14.49 23.58 -11.33
N THR A 389 -13.67 22.52 -11.26
CA THR A 389 -12.45 22.49 -10.46
C THR A 389 -11.22 22.76 -11.33
N ASP A 390 -10.39 23.72 -10.92
CA ASP A 390 -9.16 24.08 -11.64
C ASP A 390 -8.22 22.87 -11.79
N GLY A 391 -7.69 22.70 -13.00
CA GLY A 391 -6.80 21.58 -13.32
C GLY A 391 -7.52 20.27 -13.66
N PHE A 392 -8.84 20.29 -13.82
CA PHE A 392 -9.62 19.17 -14.33
C PHE A 392 -9.07 18.58 -15.64
N MET A 393 -9.04 17.25 -15.71
CA MET A 393 -8.88 16.51 -16.97
C MET A 393 -9.51 15.12 -16.86
N MET A 394 -9.62 14.39 -17.97
CA MET A 394 -10.01 12.99 -17.92
C MET A 394 -8.90 12.14 -17.29
N ARG A 395 -9.30 11.20 -16.44
CA ARG A 395 -8.35 10.26 -15.81
C ARG A 395 -7.48 9.51 -16.81
N ALA A 396 -8.07 9.08 -17.92
CA ALA A 396 -7.33 8.37 -18.97
C ALA A 396 -6.19 9.24 -19.53
N ASP A 397 -6.43 10.55 -19.69
CA ASP A 397 -5.43 11.51 -20.14
C ASP A 397 -4.33 11.71 -19.07
N TRP A 398 -4.73 11.83 -17.81
CA TRP A 398 -3.78 11.88 -16.68
C TRP A 398 -2.87 10.65 -16.67
N LYS A 399 -3.42 9.44 -16.77
CA LYS A 399 -2.65 8.17 -16.78
C LYS A 399 -1.65 8.12 -17.94
N ILE A 400 -2.06 8.54 -19.14
CA ILE A 400 -1.19 8.60 -20.33
C ILE A 400 -0.04 9.59 -20.11
N GLN A 401 -0.35 10.78 -19.61
CA GLN A 401 0.65 11.83 -19.42
C GLN A 401 1.59 11.51 -18.26
N ALA A 402 1.08 11.05 -17.11
CA ALA A 402 1.86 10.56 -15.98
C ALA A 402 2.86 9.48 -16.42
N ARG A 403 2.42 8.51 -17.24
CA ARG A 403 3.30 7.47 -17.80
C ARG A 403 4.42 8.08 -18.63
N LYS A 404 4.12 9.03 -19.52
CA LYS A 404 5.12 9.73 -20.34
C LYS A 404 6.14 10.46 -19.47
N GLU A 405 5.68 11.19 -18.44
CA GLU A 405 6.54 11.95 -17.54
C GLU A 405 7.43 11.03 -16.69
N LEU A 406 6.90 9.93 -16.16
CA LEU A 406 7.68 8.93 -15.40
C LEU A 406 8.76 8.27 -16.25
N ILE A 407 8.43 7.88 -17.50
CA ILE A 407 9.39 7.30 -18.44
C ILE A 407 10.47 8.32 -18.80
N ALA A 408 10.08 9.55 -19.17
CA ALA A 408 11.00 10.58 -19.62
C ALA A 408 12.01 10.99 -18.53
N ASN A 409 11.60 10.96 -17.26
CA ASN A 409 12.48 11.29 -16.14
C ASN A 409 13.17 10.07 -15.52
N GLY A 410 12.82 8.84 -15.92
CA GLY A 410 13.43 7.61 -15.39
C GLY A 410 12.94 7.19 -14.00
N HIS A 411 11.74 7.61 -13.61
CA HIS A 411 11.14 7.37 -12.29
C HIS A 411 10.02 6.31 -12.30
N LEU A 412 9.68 5.74 -13.47
CA LEU A 412 8.73 4.63 -13.54
C LEU A 412 9.18 3.50 -12.60
N GLU A 413 8.25 2.98 -11.81
CA GLU A 413 8.51 1.83 -10.93
C GLU A 413 8.82 0.55 -11.71
N ALA A 414 9.21 -0.49 -10.98
CA ALA A 414 9.23 -1.85 -11.52
C ALA A 414 7.80 -2.27 -11.93
N GLU A 415 7.48 -2.27 -13.21
CA GLU A 415 6.30 -2.99 -13.68
C GLU A 415 6.63 -4.49 -13.56
N THR A 416 6.07 -5.15 -12.55
CA THR A 416 6.11 -6.62 -12.48
C THR A 416 5.54 -7.16 -13.79
N THR A 417 6.17 -8.21 -14.34
CA THR A 417 5.66 -8.94 -15.51
C THR A 417 4.40 -9.74 -15.18
N SER A 418 3.42 -9.11 -14.52
CA SER A 418 2.09 -9.66 -14.21
C SER A 418 1.25 -9.92 -15.47
N ASN A 419 1.81 -9.68 -16.67
CA ASN A 419 1.23 -10.02 -17.96
C ASN A 419 1.42 -11.50 -18.38
N ASN A 420 1.97 -12.37 -17.52
CA ASN A 420 2.07 -13.81 -17.81
C ASN A 420 1.09 -14.65 -16.99
N ILE A 421 -0.18 -14.23 -16.92
CA ILE A 421 -1.29 -15.16 -16.66
C ILE A 421 -1.97 -15.43 -18.00
N SER A 422 -1.39 -16.36 -18.76
CA SER A 422 -2.07 -17.05 -19.87
C SER A 422 -2.86 -18.23 -19.36
#